data_AF-B4Q9Z0-F1
#
_entry.id   AF-B4Q9Z0-F1
#
_cell.length_a   1.000
_cell.length_b   1.000
_cell.length_c   1.000
_cell.angle_alpha   90.00
_cell.angle_beta   90.00
_cell.angle_gamma   90.00
#
_symmetry.space_group_name_H-M   'P 1'
#
loop_
_entity.id
_entity.type
_entity.pdbx_description
1 polymer ?
#
loop_
_entity_poly.entity_id
_entity_poly.type
_entity_poly.pdbx_seq_one_letter_code
_entity_poly.pdbx_strand_id
1 'polypeptide(L)'
;MLLYDIARLMNFYSFQELLNFSRQRSCKGSTLVQPVYYRCDDCMFGVLPGDELYPKEPGACTQTIVLSGSVDDLHRKAKQYNRYIVYDFHKVVLASNVPPGDGHLPLQPLVNNKLAKL
;
A
#
# COMPACT_ATOMS: atom_id res chain seq x y z
N MET A 1 7.00 -2.82 -3.54
CA MET A 1 5.87 -3.58 -4.11
C MET A 1 5.84 -5.02 -3.61
N LEU A 2 6.90 -5.83 -3.76
CA LEU A 2 6.94 -7.24 -3.33
C LEU A 2 6.41 -7.51 -1.90
N LEU A 3 6.84 -6.76 -0.89
CA LEU A 3 6.34 -6.92 0.49
C LEU A 3 4.84 -6.67 0.61
N TYR A 4 4.31 -5.71 -0.14
CA TYR A 4 2.90 -5.33 -0.12
C TYR A 4 2.04 -6.44 -0.76
N ASP A 5 2.51 -7.08 -1.82
CA ASP A 5 1.82 -8.22 -2.44
C ASP A 5 1.88 -9.47 -1.55
N ILE A 6 3.02 -9.74 -0.91
CA ILE A 6 3.14 -10.82 0.08
C ILE A 6 2.12 -10.61 1.21
N ALA A 7 2.01 -9.39 1.74
CA ALA A 7 1.04 -9.05 2.77
C ALA A 7 -0.43 -9.28 2.35
N ARG A 8 -0.74 -9.20 1.06
CA ARG A 8 -2.07 -9.56 0.53
C ARG A 8 -2.25 -11.08 0.46
N LEU A 9 -1.22 -11.81 0.03
CA LEU A 9 -1.24 -13.26 -0.09
C LEU A 9 -1.26 -13.98 1.27
N MET A 10 -0.80 -13.31 2.33
CA MET A 10 -0.89 -13.80 3.71
C MET A 10 -2.33 -14.05 4.20
N ASN A 11 -3.36 -13.62 3.46
CA ASN A 11 -4.75 -13.97 3.77
C ASN A 11 -5.09 -15.44 3.49
N PHE A 12 -4.24 -16.18 2.78
CA PHE A 12 -4.44 -17.60 2.53
C PHE A 12 -3.74 -18.46 3.57
N TYR A 13 -4.43 -19.50 4.02
CA TYR A 13 -3.92 -20.46 4.99
C TYR A 13 -3.67 -21.84 4.35
N SER A 14 -3.98 -22.00 3.07
CA SER A 14 -3.66 -23.20 2.31
C SER A 14 -3.33 -22.92 0.83
N PHE A 15 -2.56 -23.82 0.23
CA PHE A 15 -2.28 -23.77 -1.21
C PHE A 15 -3.54 -23.91 -2.07
N GLN A 16 -4.55 -24.65 -1.60
CA GLN A 16 -5.80 -24.84 -2.33
C GLN A 16 -6.60 -23.53 -2.43
N GLU A 17 -6.64 -22.73 -1.37
CA GLU A 17 -7.29 -21.40 -1.39
C GLU A 17 -6.58 -20.47 -2.38
N LEU A 18 -5.24 -20.40 -2.32
CA LEU A 18 -4.45 -19.60 -3.25
C LEU A 18 -4.68 -20.02 -4.71
N LEU A 19 -4.70 -21.33 -4.99
CA LEU A 19 -4.97 -21.85 -6.33
C LEU A 19 -6.38 -21.47 -6.81
N ASN A 20 -7.39 -21.65 -5.95
CA ASN A 20 -8.78 -21.32 -6.28
C ASN A 20 -8.94 -19.82 -6.56
N PHE A 21 -8.36 -18.98 -5.71
CA PHE A 21 -8.36 -17.53 -5.92
C PHE A 21 -7.66 -17.15 -7.22
N SER A 22 -6.49 -17.71 -7.50
CA SER A 22 -5.71 -17.40 -8.70
C SER A 22 -6.50 -17.76 -9.97
N ARG A 23 -7.17 -18.91 -9.99
CA ARG A 23 -8.05 -19.33 -11.11
C ARG A 23 -9.25 -18.42 -11.29
N GLN A 24 -9.89 -17.99 -10.20
CA GLN A 24 -11.04 -17.08 -10.28
C GLN A 24 -10.63 -15.67 -10.73
N ARG A 25 -9.46 -15.20 -10.29
CA ARG A 25 -8.98 -13.84 -10.60
C ARG A 25 -8.28 -13.76 -11.96
N SER A 26 -7.80 -14.87 -12.53
CA SER A 26 -7.02 -14.83 -13.78
C SER A 26 -7.77 -14.19 -14.96
N CYS A 27 -9.11 -14.22 -14.96
CA CYS A 27 -9.93 -13.57 -15.99
C CYS A 27 -10.03 -12.04 -15.84
N LYS A 28 -9.61 -11.46 -14.72
CA LYS A 28 -9.74 -10.02 -14.43
C LYS A 28 -8.56 -9.18 -14.92
N GLY A 29 -7.48 -9.82 -15.40
CA GLY A 29 -6.26 -9.12 -15.80
C GLY A 29 -5.48 -8.51 -14.62
N SER A 30 -4.61 -7.55 -14.91
CA SER A 30 -3.80 -6.84 -13.92
C SER A 30 -3.69 -5.37 -14.24
N THR A 31 -4.02 -4.51 -13.28
CA THR A 31 -3.66 -3.08 -13.31
C THR A 31 -2.19 -2.91 -12.94
N LEU A 32 -1.43 -2.26 -13.80
CA LEU A 32 -0.08 -1.79 -13.46
C LEU A 32 -0.18 -0.63 -12.48
N VAL A 33 0.38 -0.81 -11.29
CA VAL A 33 0.43 0.23 -10.26
C VAL A 33 1.84 0.78 -10.16
N GLN A 34 1.95 2.11 -10.25
CA GLN A 34 3.21 2.81 -10.02
C GLN A 34 3.17 3.45 -8.65
N PRO A 35 4.04 3.07 -7.70
CA PRO A 35 4.16 3.81 -6.46
C PRO A 35 4.73 5.20 -6.71
N VAL A 36 4.16 6.21 -6.06
CA VAL A 36 4.73 7.57 -6.02
C VAL A 36 5.41 7.76 -4.67
N TYR A 37 6.67 8.17 -4.70
CA TYR A 37 7.50 8.23 -3.51
C TYR A 37 7.50 9.61 -2.88
N TYR A 38 7.30 9.62 -1.57
CA TYR A 38 7.37 10.79 -0.71
C TYR A 38 8.43 10.57 0.37
N ARG A 39 9.03 11.67 0.82
CA ARG A 39 9.91 11.71 1.98
C ARG A 39 9.44 12.81 2.93
N CYS A 40 9.38 12.48 4.21
CA CYS A 40 9.16 13.42 5.29
C CYS A 40 10.33 13.38 6.28
N ASP A 41 10.22 14.07 7.41
CA ASP A 41 11.36 14.28 8.32
C ASP A 41 11.91 12.97 8.90
N ASP A 42 11.04 11.97 9.07
CA ASP A 42 11.30 10.73 9.81
C ASP A 42 11.22 9.43 8.98
N CYS A 43 10.77 9.49 7.72
CA CYS A 43 10.70 8.30 6.85
C CYS A 43 10.54 8.62 5.36
N MET A 44 10.60 7.56 4.54
CA MET A 44 10.14 7.57 3.15
C MET A 44 8.88 6.70 3.05
N PHE A 45 7.93 7.06 2.20
CA PHE A 45 6.75 6.22 1.95
C PHE A 45 6.36 6.25 0.47
N GLY A 46 5.89 5.11 -0.03
CA GLY A 46 5.31 4.98 -1.35
C GLY A 46 3.81 4.92 -1.26
N VAL A 47 3.12 5.85 -1.93
CA VAL A 47 1.66 5.88 -2.03
C VAL A 47 1.21 5.16 -3.29
N LEU A 48 0.05 4.52 -3.21
CA LEU A 48 -0.55 3.68 -4.24
C LEU A 48 -1.95 4.22 -4.59
N PRO A 49 -2.56 3.78 -5.71
CA PRO A 49 -3.90 4.22 -6.09
C PRO A 49 -4.92 4.09 -4.95
N GLY A 50 -5.75 5.13 -4.78
CA GLY A 50 -6.73 5.25 -3.70
C GLY A 50 -6.24 6.02 -2.48
N ASP A 51 -4.93 6.25 -2.36
CA ASP A 51 -4.37 7.14 -1.35
C ASP A 51 -4.68 8.61 -1.66
N GLU A 52 -4.99 9.44 -0.66
CA GLU A 52 -5.24 10.89 -0.84
C GLU A 52 -4.04 11.64 -1.42
N LEU A 53 -2.83 11.16 -1.16
CA LEU A 53 -1.59 11.73 -1.69
C LEU A 53 -1.23 11.15 -3.05
N TYR A 54 -2.01 10.21 -3.61
CA TYR A 54 -1.73 9.67 -4.92
C TYR A 54 -2.05 10.72 -6.01
N PRO A 55 -1.07 11.14 -6.83
CA PRO A 55 -1.28 12.18 -7.82
C PRO A 55 -2.14 11.67 -8.99
N LYS A 56 -2.80 12.61 -9.69
CA LYS A 56 -3.60 12.31 -10.89
C LYS A 56 -2.74 11.80 -12.05
N GLU A 57 -1.51 12.29 -12.15
CA GLU A 57 -0.56 11.95 -13.22
C GLU A 57 0.70 11.31 -12.61
N PRO A 58 0.62 10.05 -12.12
CA PRO A 58 1.75 9.40 -11.42
C PRO A 58 2.98 9.23 -12.32
N GLY A 59 2.81 9.08 -13.63
CA GLY A 59 3.91 8.95 -14.59
C GLY A 59 4.79 10.21 -14.71
N ALA A 60 4.29 11.38 -14.32
CA ALA A 60 5.07 12.61 -14.27
C ALA A 60 5.95 12.72 -13.01
N CYS A 61 5.67 11.92 -11.98
CA CYS A 61 6.42 11.91 -10.72
C CYS A 61 7.70 11.08 -10.85
N THR A 62 8.75 11.68 -11.40
CA THR A 62 10.05 11.02 -11.62
C THR A 62 11.01 11.14 -10.43
N GLN A 63 10.67 11.97 -9.44
CA GLN A 63 11.49 12.23 -8.25
C GLN A 63 10.68 12.04 -6.98
N THR A 64 11.39 11.83 -5.87
CA THR A 64 10.77 11.78 -4.54
C THR A 64 10.26 13.17 -4.17
N ILE A 65 8.99 13.25 -3.75
CA ILE A 65 8.36 14.48 -3.29
C ILE A 65 8.71 14.68 -1.81
N VAL A 66 9.24 15.85 -1.45
CA VAL A 66 9.61 16.15 -0.07
C VAL A 66 8.48 16.91 0.62
N LEU A 67 8.06 16.43 1.78
CA LEU A 67 7.08 17.05 2.66
C LEU A 67 7.74 17.43 3.98
N SER A 68 7.31 18.53 4.59
CA SER A 68 7.74 18.91 5.94
C SER A 68 6.86 18.26 7.00
N GLY A 69 7.43 17.97 8.17
CA GLY A 69 6.75 17.34 9.30
C GLY A 69 6.97 15.84 9.37
N SER A 70 6.42 15.22 10.42
CA SER A 70 6.52 13.77 10.63
C SER A 70 5.44 13.01 9.85
N VAL A 71 5.68 11.73 9.61
CA VAL A 71 4.65 10.87 8.99
C VAL A 71 3.40 10.77 9.87
N ASP A 72 3.54 10.86 11.18
CA ASP A 72 2.41 10.84 12.11
C ASP A 72 1.55 12.12 12.01
N ASP A 73 2.12 13.26 11.64
CA ASP A 73 1.36 14.49 11.33
C ASP A 73 0.51 14.32 10.06
N LEU A 74 1.04 13.63 9.05
CA LEU A 74 0.33 13.29 7.82
C LEU A 74 -0.81 12.30 8.11
N HIS A 75 -0.52 11.28 8.92
CA HIS A 75 -1.45 10.24 9.32
C HIS A 75 -2.68 10.78 10.06
N ARG A 76 -2.50 11.71 11.00
CA ARG A 76 -3.61 12.31 11.75
C ARG A 76 -4.66 13.00 10.89
N LYS A 77 -4.29 13.41 9.67
CA LYS A 77 -5.17 14.13 8.73
C LYS A 77 -5.75 13.24 7.64
N ALA A 78 -5.12 12.11 7.35
CA ALA A 78 -5.48 11.23 6.24
C ALA A 78 -6.76 10.43 6.56
N LYS A 79 -7.76 10.48 5.66
CA LYS A 79 -8.98 9.65 5.78
C LYS A 79 -8.93 8.44 4.87
N GLN A 80 -8.28 8.56 3.70
CA GLN A 80 -8.04 7.46 2.78
C GLN A 80 -6.54 7.28 2.54
N TYR A 81 -6.07 6.06 2.74
CA TYR A 81 -4.67 5.72 2.59
C TYR A 81 -4.50 4.34 1.96
N ASN A 82 -3.45 4.24 1.15
CA ASN A 82 -2.95 3.02 0.54
C ASN A 82 -1.45 3.20 0.29
N ARG A 83 -0.63 2.82 1.27
CA ARG A 83 0.80 3.14 1.26
C ARG A 83 1.64 2.12 2.00
N TYR A 84 2.93 2.10 1.68
CA TYR A 84 3.96 1.44 2.48
C TYR A 84 4.95 2.49 2.97
N ILE A 85 5.35 2.38 4.23
CA ILE A 85 6.16 3.35 4.96
C ILE A 85 7.46 2.66 5.35
N VAL A 86 8.57 3.24 4.96
CA VAL A 86 9.93 2.72 5.16
C VAL A 86 10.65 3.70 6.10
N TYR A 87 10.78 3.31 7.36
CA TYR A 87 11.55 4.08 8.34
C TYR A 87 13.05 3.83 8.15
N ASP A 88 13.41 2.56 7.92
CA ASP A 88 14.77 2.09 7.67
C ASP A 88 14.71 0.70 6.98
N PHE A 89 15.86 0.05 6.80
CA PHE A 89 15.96 -1.27 6.16
C PHE A 89 15.33 -2.42 6.95
N HIS A 90 15.06 -2.23 8.25
CA HIS A 90 14.51 -3.23 9.15
C HIS A 90 13.04 -2.98 9.50
N LYS A 91 12.56 -1.74 9.29
CA LYS A 91 11.21 -1.32 9.69
C LYS A 91 10.42 -0.78 8.49
N VAL A 92 9.57 -1.66 7.95
CA VAL A 92 8.58 -1.34 6.92
C VAL A 92 7.18 -1.59 7.47
N VAL A 93 6.28 -0.64 7.23
CA VAL A 93 4.89 -0.71 7.65
C VAL A 93 3.99 -0.61 6.42
N LEU A 94 2.92 -1.39 6.39
CA LEU A 94 1.93 -1.39 5.32
C LEU A 94 0.60 -0.88 5.89
N ALA A 95 -0.07 0.02 5.17
CA ALA A 95 -1.35 0.57 5.61
C ALA A 95 -2.26 0.79 4.41
N SER A 96 -3.47 0.22 4.45
CA SER A 96 -4.50 0.44 3.45
C SER A 96 -5.89 0.35 4.07
N ASN A 97 -6.73 1.36 3.84
CA ASN A 97 -8.16 1.31 4.16
C ASN A 97 -9.05 1.41 2.92
N VAL A 98 -8.45 1.45 1.72
CA VAL A 98 -9.20 1.45 0.46
C VAL A 98 -9.46 0.02 -0.03
N PRO A 99 -10.59 -0.21 -0.73
CA PRO A 99 -10.84 -1.47 -1.40
C PRO A 99 -9.76 -1.77 -2.45
N PRO A 100 -9.28 -3.02 -2.54
CA PRO A 100 -8.32 -3.42 -3.57
C PRO A 100 -8.96 -3.40 -4.97
N GLY A 101 -8.22 -2.91 -5.96
CA GLY A 101 -8.62 -2.94 -7.37
C GLY A 101 -8.66 -4.36 -7.95
N ASP A 102 -9.38 -4.54 -9.06
CA ASP A 102 -9.44 -5.77 -9.87
C ASP A 102 -9.80 -7.05 -9.08
N GLY A 103 -10.54 -6.91 -7.98
CA GLY A 103 -10.86 -8.02 -7.08
C GLY A 103 -9.62 -8.68 -6.45
N HIS A 104 -8.54 -7.91 -6.25
CA HIS A 104 -7.39 -8.36 -5.48
C HIS A 104 -7.74 -8.47 -3.98
N LEU A 105 -6.89 -9.11 -3.19
CA LEU A 105 -7.05 -9.20 -1.74
C LEU A 105 -6.67 -7.90 -1.03
N PRO A 106 -7.33 -7.55 0.09
CA PRO A 106 -6.86 -6.49 0.98
C PRO A 106 -5.55 -6.89 1.66
N LEU A 107 -4.87 -5.94 2.29
CA LEU A 107 -3.74 -6.26 3.17
C LEU A 107 -4.23 -7.13 4.34
N GLN A 108 -3.44 -8.14 4.71
CA GLN A 108 -3.77 -9.01 5.83
C GLN A 108 -3.77 -8.21 7.16
N PRO A 109 -4.73 -8.45 8.08
CA PRO A 109 -4.92 -7.60 9.27
C PRO A 109 -3.74 -7.49 10.26
N LEU A 110 -2.90 -8.52 10.39
CA LEU A 110 -1.73 -8.50 11.29
C LEU A 110 -0.67 -7.51 10.81
N VAL A 111 -0.56 -7.32 9.50
CA VAL A 111 0.41 -6.41 8.87
C VAL A 111 -0.19 -5.07 8.47
N ASN A 112 -1.51 -4.98 8.32
CA ASN A 112 -2.26 -3.73 8.13
C ASN A 112 -2.58 -3.06 9.48
N ASN A 113 -1.54 -2.80 10.26
CA ASN A 113 -1.68 -2.52 11.70
C ASN A 113 -1.41 -1.06 12.09
N LYS A 114 -0.83 -0.24 11.19
CA LYS A 114 -0.80 1.22 11.37
C LYS A 114 -2.01 1.87 10.73
N LEU A 115 -2.56 2.86 11.43
CA LEU A 115 -3.73 3.69 11.07
C LEU A 115 -5.11 3.05 11.28
N ALA A 116 -5.20 1.76 11.54
CA ALA A 116 -6.44 1.13 12.02
C ALA A 116 -6.70 1.31 13.54
N LYS A 117 -5.77 1.97 14.25
CA LYS A 117 -5.79 2.18 15.71
C LYS A 117 -5.60 3.64 16.16
N LEU A 118 -5.87 4.60 15.28
CA LEU A 118 -6.12 5.99 15.70
C LEU A 118 -7.62 6.16 15.96
#